data_AF-A0A822YBG1-F1
#
_entry.id   AF-A0A822YBG1-F1
#
_cell.length_a   1.000
_cell.length_b   1.000
_cell.length_c   1.000
_cell.angle_alpha   90.00
_cell.angle_beta   90.00
_cell.angle_gamma   90.00
#
_symmetry.space_group_name_H-M   'P 1'
#
loop_
_entity.id
_entity.type
_entity.pdbx_description
1 polymer ?
#
loop_
_entity_poly.entity_id
_entity_poly.type
_entity_poly.pdbx_seq_one_letter_code
_entity_poly.pdbx_strand_id
1 'polypeptide(L)'
;MSQCIGRHELMLGNTFTVGKNLPPPNKETPPQEFHGRVLEGFQVTPLWHQGFIRDDGRSTYVQTVTTARWEYSTRPVYGWGDVGSKQNSTAGWLAAFPVFEPHWQICMAGGLSTGWIEWDGERFEFENAPSYSEKNWGAAFPRKWFWVQCNVFQGASGEVALTAAGGLRELPGLADTFENAALVGIHYSGKFYEFVPWNGVVNWEIAPWGYWQMSAENETHKVELEATTKDPGTTLRAPTKEAGLAPACKDTCFGDLRLRMSEKRHDGSEGKIILDVTSNMAALEVGGGPWFNTWKGKTSTPEILSQALRVPVDVEGILGFVPIIRPPGL
;
A
#
# COMPACT_ATOMS: atom_id res chain seq x y z
N MET A 1 -19.59 9.33 10.56
CA MET A 1 -19.58 7.90 10.17
C MET A 1 -19.00 7.88 8.77
N SER A 2 -17.81 7.34 8.58
CA SER A 2 -17.24 7.19 7.24
C SER A 2 -18.18 6.35 6.40
N GLN A 3 -18.67 6.90 5.29
CA GLN A 3 -19.53 6.17 4.38
C GLN A 3 -18.67 5.62 3.24
N CYS A 4 -18.75 4.31 3.03
CA CYS A 4 -18.22 3.68 1.82
C CYS A 4 -19.19 4.04 0.68
N ILE A 5 -18.75 4.88 -0.24
CA ILE A 5 -19.62 5.45 -1.29
C ILE A 5 -19.73 4.51 -2.51
N GLY A 6 -18.84 3.52 -2.64
CA GLY A 6 -18.85 2.50 -3.69
C GLY A 6 -18.31 1.16 -3.21
N ARG A 7 -18.92 0.03 -3.63
CA ARG A 7 -18.56 -1.33 -3.15
C ARG A 7 -17.33 -1.95 -3.83
N HIS A 8 -16.91 -1.41 -4.98
CA HIS A 8 -15.87 -2.00 -5.85
C HIS A 8 -14.70 -1.03 -6.14
N GLU A 9 -14.75 0.20 -5.61
CA GLU A 9 -13.74 1.23 -5.84
C GLU A 9 -13.36 1.89 -4.50
N LEU A 10 -12.15 2.43 -4.41
CA LEU A 10 -11.71 3.18 -3.22
C LEU A 10 -12.48 4.49 -3.15
N MET A 11 -13.66 4.48 -2.53
CA MET A 11 -14.46 5.68 -2.27
C MET A 11 -14.77 5.82 -0.79
N LEU A 12 -14.14 6.80 -0.15
CA LEU A 12 -14.28 7.07 1.27
C LEU A 12 -14.58 8.55 1.48
N GLY A 13 -15.57 8.85 2.31
CA GLY A 13 -15.81 10.21 2.74
C GLY A 13 -16.34 10.27 4.17
N ASN A 14 -16.05 11.38 4.84
CA ASN A 14 -16.63 11.67 6.14
C ASN A 14 -16.81 13.18 6.28
N THR A 15 -17.92 13.58 6.89
CA THR A 15 -18.22 14.97 7.23
C THR A 15 -18.20 15.10 8.75
N PHE A 16 -17.25 15.87 9.25
CA PHE A 16 -17.13 16.19 10.69
C PHE A 16 -18.00 17.40 11.03
N THR A 17 -17.96 18.42 10.18
CA THR A 17 -18.74 19.65 10.34
C THR A 17 -19.49 19.98 9.04
N VAL A 18 -20.81 20.09 9.12
CA VAL A 18 -21.69 20.41 7.98
C VAL A 18 -21.80 21.91 7.74
N GLY A 19 -21.92 22.31 6.47
CA GLY A 19 -22.32 23.66 6.05
C GLY A 19 -23.77 23.96 6.41
N LYS A 20 -24.12 25.26 6.50
CA LYS A 20 -25.47 25.68 6.95
C LYS A 20 -26.57 25.08 6.06
N ASN A 21 -27.57 24.45 6.69
CA ASN A 21 -28.84 24.01 6.12
C ASN A 21 -28.80 22.90 5.05
N LEU A 22 -27.73 22.12 4.91
CA LEU A 22 -27.67 20.98 3.98
C LEU A 22 -27.25 19.69 4.70
N PRO A 23 -27.82 18.52 4.34
CA PRO A 23 -27.35 17.25 4.87
C PRO A 23 -25.92 16.95 4.40
N PRO A 24 -25.13 16.14 5.12
CA PRO A 24 -23.81 15.71 4.67
C PRO A 24 -23.92 14.94 3.33
N PRO A 25 -22.91 15.02 2.45
CA PRO A 25 -22.82 14.17 1.27
C PRO A 25 -22.94 12.68 1.61
N ASN A 26 -23.76 11.96 0.84
CA ASN A 26 -23.91 10.50 0.91
C ASN A 26 -23.45 9.81 -0.39
N LYS A 27 -22.90 10.60 -1.32
CA LYS A 27 -22.34 10.18 -2.60
C LYS A 27 -21.19 11.10 -2.97
N GLU A 28 -20.43 10.70 -3.98
CA GLU A 28 -19.37 11.54 -4.54
C GLU A 28 -19.95 12.90 -4.94
N THR A 29 -19.28 13.95 -4.48
CA THR A 29 -19.71 15.33 -4.62
C THR A 29 -18.61 16.14 -5.29
N PRO A 30 -18.91 16.89 -6.37
CA PRO A 30 -17.93 17.77 -7.03
C PRO A 30 -17.40 18.87 -6.09
N PRO A 31 -16.23 19.45 -6.37
CA PRO A 31 -15.56 20.40 -5.46
C PRO A 31 -16.40 21.59 -5.03
N GLN A 32 -17.10 22.23 -5.98
CA GLN A 32 -17.94 23.40 -5.69
C GLN A 32 -19.06 23.07 -4.69
N GLU A 33 -19.68 21.91 -4.83
CA GLU A 33 -20.75 21.46 -3.93
C GLU A 33 -20.16 20.99 -2.59
N PHE A 34 -19.01 20.32 -2.60
CA PHE A 34 -18.31 19.88 -1.39
C PHE A 34 -17.94 21.06 -0.49
N HIS A 35 -17.37 22.13 -1.05
CA HIS A 35 -17.01 23.34 -0.31
C HIS A 35 -18.20 24.05 0.35
N GLY A 36 -19.39 23.99 -0.26
CA GLY A 36 -20.60 24.58 0.33
C GLY A 36 -21.20 23.72 1.45
N ARG A 37 -20.99 22.39 1.42
CA ARG A 37 -21.65 21.42 2.30
C ARG A 37 -20.77 20.88 3.42
N VAL A 38 -19.45 20.88 3.26
CA VAL A 38 -18.50 20.28 4.19
C VAL A 38 -17.54 21.36 4.68
N LEU A 39 -17.78 21.85 5.90
CA LEU A 39 -16.88 22.83 6.55
C LEU A 39 -15.64 22.17 7.15
N GLU A 40 -15.74 20.87 7.46
CA GLU A 40 -14.65 20.02 7.91
C GLU A 40 -14.97 18.57 7.58
N GLY A 41 -14.03 17.88 6.93
CA GLY A 41 -14.22 16.54 6.39
C GLY A 41 -13.39 16.30 5.15
N PHE A 42 -13.58 15.13 4.55
CA PHE A 42 -12.85 14.74 3.35
C PHE A 42 -13.70 13.84 2.45
N GLN A 43 -13.31 13.80 1.18
CA GLN A 43 -13.76 12.84 0.19
C GLN A 43 -12.55 12.38 -0.62
N VAL A 44 -12.42 11.06 -0.76
CA VAL A 44 -11.38 10.39 -1.52
C VAL A 44 -12.05 9.40 -2.45
N THR A 45 -11.67 9.47 -3.72
CA THR A 45 -12.05 8.56 -4.80
C THR A 45 -10.78 8.15 -5.55
N PRO A 46 -10.83 7.17 -6.47
CA PRO A 46 -9.62 6.78 -7.22
C PRO A 46 -9.00 7.91 -8.05
N LEU A 47 -9.78 8.92 -8.44
CA LEU A 47 -9.35 9.98 -9.36
C LEU A 47 -9.36 11.38 -8.74
N TRP A 48 -9.94 11.53 -7.55
CA TRP A 48 -10.15 12.84 -6.93
C TRP A 48 -10.06 12.79 -5.42
N HIS A 49 -9.31 13.74 -4.86
CA HIS A 49 -9.11 13.91 -3.43
C HIS A 49 -9.41 15.36 -3.06
N GLN A 50 -10.23 15.54 -2.03
CA GLN A 50 -10.51 16.86 -1.47
C GLN A 50 -10.79 16.76 0.02
N GLY A 51 -10.41 17.79 0.76
CA GLY A 51 -10.72 17.82 2.17
C GLY A 51 -10.16 19.03 2.89
N PHE A 52 -10.63 19.15 4.12
CA PHE A 52 -10.26 20.19 5.05
C PHE A 52 -10.42 19.67 6.48
N ILE A 53 -9.35 19.71 7.26
CA ILE A 53 -9.33 19.28 8.67
C ILE A 53 -8.61 20.33 9.53
N ARG A 54 -8.97 20.39 10.82
CA ARG A 54 -8.33 21.27 11.79
C ARG A 54 -7.84 20.48 12.99
N ASP A 55 -6.78 20.96 13.64
CA ASP A 55 -6.39 20.46 14.94
C ASP A 55 -7.46 20.80 15.99
N ASP A 56 -7.86 19.82 16.80
CA ASP A 56 -8.81 19.99 17.91
C ASP A 56 -8.12 20.35 19.24
N GLY A 57 -6.79 20.43 19.25
CA GLY A 57 -5.96 20.81 20.38
C GLY A 57 -5.83 19.74 21.46
N ARG A 58 -6.37 18.52 21.26
CA ARG A 58 -6.35 17.46 22.28
C ARG A 58 -5.07 16.65 22.31
N SER A 59 -4.23 16.77 21.29
CA SER A 59 -3.04 15.93 21.11
C SER A 59 -1.74 16.73 21.27
N THR A 60 -1.52 17.31 22.45
CA THR A 60 -0.39 18.23 22.75
C THR A 60 1.00 17.58 22.71
N TYR A 61 1.08 16.27 22.48
CA TYR A 61 2.31 15.48 22.47
C TYR A 61 2.80 15.15 21.05
N VAL A 62 2.04 15.51 20.01
CA VAL A 62 2.44 15.38 18.60
C VAL A 62 2.61 16.77 17.98
N GLN A 63 3.51 16.88 17.01
CA GLN A 63 3.63 18.09 16.21
C GLN A 63 2.56 18.07 15.12
N THR A 64 1.61 19.00 15.21
CA THR A 64 0.49 19.18 14.28
C THR A 64 0.53 20.57 13.68
N VAL A 65 -0.31 20.79 12.67
CA VAL A 65 -0.59 22.12 12.10
C VAL A 65 -2.00 22.54 12.41
N THR A 66 -2.26 23.85 12.43
CA THR A 66 -3.59 24.36 12.80
C THR A 66 -4.67 23.87 11.82
N THR A 67 -4.34 23.84 10.53
CA THR A 67 -5.26 23.42 9.46
C THR A 67 -4.51 22.72 8.34
N ALA A 68 -5.16 21.74 7.73
CA ALA A 68 -4.74 21.15 6.47
C ALA A 68 -5.91 21.16 5.48
N ARG A 69 -5.67 21.61 4.25
CA ARG A 69 -6.65 21.61 3.16
C ARG A 69 -6.01 21.05 1.91
N TRP A 70 -6.76 20.33 1.10
CA TRP A 70 -6.24 19.82 -0.16
C TRP A 70 -7.34 19.68 -1.20
N GLU A 71 -6.92 19.76 -2.45
CA GLU A 71 -7.74 19.45 -3.62
C GLU A 71 -6.82 19.05 -4.77
N TYR A 72 -6.94 17.81 -5.23
CA TYR A 72 -6.17 17.32 -6.36
C TYR A 72 -6.86 16.18 -7.09
N SER A 73 -6.54 16.10 -8.37
CA SER A 73 -6.86 14.94 -9.21
C SER A 73 -5.69 13.99 -9.28
N THR A 74 -5.99 12.72 -9.53
CA THR A 74 -5.01 11.66 -9.72
C THR A 74 -5.28 10.96 -11.05
N ARG A 75 -4.25 10.82 -11.88
CA ARG A 75 -4.27 9.99 -13.07
C ARG A 75 -3.54 8.67 -12.78
N PRO A 76 -4.24 7.52 -12.67
CA PRO A 76 -3.60 6.23 -12.50
C PRO A 76 -2.73 5.88 -13.71
N VAL A 77 -1.56 5.30 -13.45
CA VAL A 77 -0.61 4.82 -14.47
C VAL A 77 -0.41 3.32 -14.33
N TYR A 78 -0.21 2.84 -13.11
CA TYR A 78 0.01 1.43 -12.78
C TYR A 78 -0.96 0.95 -11.71
N GLY A 79 -1.62 -0.18 -11.98
CA GLY A 79 -2.39 -0.94 -11.00
C GLY A 79 -1.57 -2.11 -10.46
N TRP A 80 -2.14 -3.32 -10.44
CA TRP A 80 -1.45 -4.55 -10.08
C TRP A 80 -1.51 -5.55 -11.25
N GLY A 81 -0.74 -5.25 -12.29
CA GLY A 81 -0.78 -5.95 -13.57
C GLY A 81 -0.15 -5.13 -14.69
N ASP A 82 0.04 -5.75 -15.86
CA ASP A 82 0.56 -5.05 -17.04
C ASP A 82 -0.36 -3.89 -17.45
N VAL A 83 0.24 -2.83 -18.03
CA VAL A 83 -0.53 -1.70 -18.56
C VAL A 83 -1.40 -2.17 -19.73
N GLY A 84 -2.69 -1.82 -19.68
CA GLY A 84 -3.67 -2.23 -20.69
C GLY A 84 -4.24 -3.64 -20.51
N SER A 85 -3.82 -4.37 -19.48
CA SER A 85 -4.31 -5.72 -19.15
C SER A 85 -5.28 -5.70 -17.96
N LYS A 86 -5.93 -6.85 -17.70
CA LYS A 86 -6.72 -7.06 -16.46
C LYS A 86 -5.81 -6.88 -15.23
N GLN A 87 -6.26 -6.06 -14.29
CA GLN A 87 -5.58 -5.84 -13.02
C GLN A 87 -5.99 -6.92 -12.01
N ASN A 88 -5.05 -7.32 -11.16
CA ASN A 88 -5.22 -8.45 -10.23
C ASN A 88 -5.36 -7.98 -8.77
N SER A 89 -5.82 -8.91 -7.92
CA SER A 89 -5.74 -8.74 -6.46
C SER A 89 -4.29 -8.89 -6.00
N THR A 90 -3.81 -7.97 -5.15
CA THR A 90 -2.40 -7.89 -4.71
C THR A 90 -1.93 -9.15 -3.96
N ALA A 91 -2.82 -9.79 -3.21
CA ALA A 91 -2.53 -11.01 -2.45
C ALA A 91 -3.26 -12.24 -3.01
N GLY A 92 -3.58 -12.20 -4.31
CA GLY A 92 -4.33 -13.24 -5.00
C GLY A 92 -5.80 -13.33 -4.54
N TRP A 93 -6.51 -14.35 -5.01
CA TRP A 93 -7.93 -14.53 -4.70
C TRP A 93 -8.19 -14.92 -3.23
N LEU A 94 -7.20 -15.44 -2.52
CA LEU A 94 -7.35 -15.78 -1.10
C LEU A 94 -7.48 -14.55 -0.21
N ALA A 95 -6.93 -13.41 -0.64
CA ALA A 95 -7.21 -12.13 -0.01
C ALA A 95 -8.68 -11.71 -0.10
N ALA A 96 -9.52 -12.48 -0.81
CA ALA A 96 -10.98 -12.34 -0.83
C ALA A 96 -11.73 -13.09 0.25
N PHE A 97 -11.07 -13.73 1.22
CA PHE A 97 -11.79 -14.37 2.30
C PHE A 97 -11.55 -13.65 3.63
N PRO A 98 -12.60 -13.32 4.42
CA PRO A 98 -12.50 -12.62 5.70
C PRO A 98 -11.61 -13.29 6.75
N VAL A 99 -11.18 -14.51 6.48
CA VAL A 99 -10.30 -15.28 7.36
C VAL A 99 -8.81 -14.93 7.16
N PHE A 100 -8.45 -14.19 6.10
CA PHE A 100 -7.10 -13.68 5.87
C PHE A 100 -7.04 -12.17 6.17
N GLU A 101 -6.90 -11.83 7.46
CA GLU A 101 -6.77 -10.44 7.92
C GLU A 101 -5.32 -10.06 8.26
N PRO A 102 -4.91 -8.78 8.06
CA PRO A 102 -5.66 -7.77 7.34
C PRO A 102 -5.73 -8.11 5.85
N HIS A 103 -6.80 -7.64 5.22
CA HIS A 103 -6.83 -7.52 3.79
C HIS A 103 -6.02 -6.29 3.37
N TRP A 104 -5.23 -6.45 2.31
CA TRP A 104 -4.38 -5.42 1.76
C TRP A 104 -4.48 -5.45 0.24
N GLN A 105 -4.71 -4.28 -0.35
CA GLN A 105 -4.85 -4.12 -1.80
C GLN A 105 -4.14 -2.86 -2.25
N ILE A 106 -3.30 -3.00 -3.27
CA ILE A 106 -2.76 -1.86 -4.00
C ILE A 106 -3.84 -1.39 -4.97
N CYS A 107 -4.36 -0.19 -4.72
CA CYS A 107 -5.35 0.41 -5.60
C CYS A 107 -4.69 1.12 -6.78
N MET A 108 -3.48 1.64 -6.58
CA MET A 108 -2.67 2.28 -7.61
C MET A 108 -1.19 2.18 -7.22
N ALA A 109 -0.43 1.34 -7.92
CA ALA A 109 1.01 1.19 -7.71
C ALA A 109 1.78 2.43 -8.18
N GLY A 110 1.25 3.15 -9.18
CA GLY A 110 1.80 4.41 -9.65
C GLY A 110 0.74 5.28 -10.32
N GLY A 111 0.78 6.57 -10.04
CA GLY A 111 -0.08 7.58 -10.64
C GLY A 111 0.57 8.95 -10.61
N LEU A 112 -0.09 9.90 -11.26
CA LEU A 112 0.35 11.29 -11.37
C LEU A 112 -0.76 12.21 -10.87
N SER A 113 -0.50 12.91 -9.78
CA SER A 113 -1.45 13.83 -9.16
C SER A 113 -1.18 15.27 -9.55
N THR A 114 -2.25 16.04 -9.72
CA THR A 114 -2.17 17.48 -10.03
C THR A 114 -3.19 18.23 -9.21
N GLY A 115 -2.74 19.27 -8.52
CA GLY A 115 -3.55 20.08 -7.61
C GLY A 115 -2.69 20.74 -6.55
N TRP A 116 -3.21 20.78 -5.32
CA TRP A 116 -2.56 21.49 -4.24
C TRP A 116 -2.89 20.93 -2.85
N ILE A 117 -1.98 21.17 -1.92
CA ILE A 117 -2.15 20.96 -0.49
C ILE A 117 -1.76 22.26 0.20
N GLU A 118 -2.61 22.75 1.10
CA GLU A 118 -2.33 23.85 2.02
C GLU A 118 -2.09 23.25 3.41
N TRP A 119 -0.91 23.54 3.96
CA TRP A 119 -0.41 23.00 5.21
C TRP A 119 0.18 24.13 6.05
N ASP A 120 -0.38 24.36 7.24
CA ASP A 120 -0.03 25.49 8.13
C ASP A 120 -0.09 26.88 7.47
N GLY A 121 -1.03 27.07 6.54
CA GLY A 121 -1.21 28.32 5.80
C GLY A 121 -0.24 28.51 4.63
N GLU A 122 0.69 27.58 4.42
CA GLU A 122 1.51 27.53 3.20
C GLU A 122 0.86 26.61 2.16
N ARG A 123 0.76 27.07 0.92
CA ARG A 123 0.16 26.32 -0.19
C ARG A 123 1.23 25.76 -1.11
N PHE A 124 1.23 24.44 -1.24
CA PHE A 124 2.08 23.67 -2.14
C PHE A 124 1.26 23.24 -3.35
N GLU A 125 1.64 23.72 -4.52
CA GLU A 125 1.03 23.33 -5.80
C GLU A 125 1.94 22.35 -6.52
N PHE A 126 1.33 21.36 -7.17
CA PHE A 126 2.06 20.31 -7.86
C PHE A 126 1.33 19.88 -9.13
N GLU A 127 2.14 19.52 -10.12
CA GLU A 127 1.69 19.03 -11.41
C GLU A 127 2.37 17.70 -11.71
N ASN A 128 1.58 16.70 -12.09
CA ASN A 128 2.04 15.34 -12.35
C ASN A 128 2.98 14.78 -11.26
N ALA A 129 2.69 15.03 -9.99
CA ALA A 129 3.44 14.50 -8.88
C ALA A 129 3.23 12.98 -8.75
N PRO A 130 4.31 12.17 -8.63
CA PRO A 130 4.21 10.73 -8.41
C PRO A 130 3.33 10.39 -7.21
N SER A 131 2.47 9.40 -7.36
CA SER A 131 1.46 9.04 -6.36
C SER A 131 1.28 7.53 -6.26
N TYR A 132 0.85 7.10 -5.08
CA TYR A 132 0.58 5.70 -4.73
C TYR A 132 -0.68 5.65 -3.86
N SER A 133 -1.47 4.59 -3.98
CA SER A 133 -2.58 4.35 -3.06
C SER A 133 -2.80 2.88 -2.79
N GLU A 134 -3.11 2.59 -1.53
CA GLU A 134 -3.47 1.27 -1.06
C GLU A 134 -4.63 1.35 -0.08
N LYS A 135 -5.25 0.19 0.14
CA LYS A 135 -6.35 0.03 1.07
C LYS A 135 -6.05 -1.14 2.01
N ASN A 136 -6.22 -0.89 3.30
CA ASN A 136 -6.13 -1.87 4.36
C ASN A 136 -7.49 -1.99 5.06
N TRP A 137 -7.98 -3.21 5.30
CA TRP A 137 -9.21 -3.44 6.07
C TRP A 137 -9.19 -4.80 6.79
N GLY A 138 -10.06 -4.96 7.79
CA GLY A 138 -10.07 -6.13 8.69
C GLY A 138 -9.88 -5.69 10.15
N ALA A 139 -9.68 -6.64 11.08
CA ALA A 139 -9.57 -6.33 12.50
C ALA A 139 -8.27 -5.60 12.89
N ALA A 140 -7.13 -6.00 12.34
CA ALA A 140 -5.81 -5.48 12.73
C ALA A 140 -4.74 -5.73 11.66
N PHE A 141 -3.66 -4.96 11.71
CA PHE A 141 -2.43 -5.20 10.94
C PHE A 141 -1.73 -6.52 11.37
N PRO A 142 -0.77 -7.04 10.58
CA PRO A 142 -0.02 -8.23 10.96
C PRO A 142 0.72 -8.01 12.28
N ARG A 143 1.15 -9.09 12.94
CA ARG A 143 1.89 -8.99 14.21
C ARG A 143 3.19 -8.19 14.05
N LYS A 144 3.81 -8.29 12.88
CA LYS A 144 5.04 -7.59 12.50
C LYS A 144 5.05 -7.40 11.00
N TRP A 145 5.40 -6.22 10.50
CA TRP A 145 5.44 -5.95 9.06
C TRP A 145 6.50 -4.91 8.68
N PHE A 146 6.86 -4.91 7.41
CA PHE A 146 7.66 -3.87 6.78
C PHE A 146 7.07 -3.51 5.41
N TRP A 147 7.37 -2.31 4.95
CA TRP A 147 6.93 -1.84 3.64
C TRP A 147 7.97 -0.88 3.05
N VAL A 148 8.12 -0.95 1.72
CA VAL A 148 9.00 -0.13 0.90
C VAL A 148 8.26 0.25 -0.37
N GLN A 149 8.20 1.53 -0.67
CA GLN A 149 7.55 2.01 -1.89
C GLN A 149 8.34 3.16 -2.49
N CYS A 150 8.41 3.19 -3.81
CA CYS A 150 9.03 4.30 -4.52
C CYS A 150 8.53 4.37 -5.96
N ASN A 151 8.22 5.58 -6.43
CA ASN A 151 7.87 5.86 -7.82
C ASN A 151 8.79 6.92 -8.45
N VAL A 152 9.89 7.26 -7.80
CA VAL A 152 10.82 8.31 -8.22
C VAL A 152 12.21 7.70 -8.30
N PHE A 153 12.67 7.38 -9.50
CA PHE A 153 13.97 6.73 -9.72
C PHE A 153 14.85 7.50 -10.69
N GLN A 154 16.16 7.46 -10.43
CA GLN A 154 17.22 7.89 -11.33
C GLN A 154 17.85 6.65 -11.98
N GLY A 155 18.28 6.77 -13.24
CA GLY A 155 18.97 5.71 -13.98
C GLY A 155 18.09 4.84 -14.89
N ALA A 156 16.76 5.01 -14.85
CA ALA A 156 15.85 4.38 -15.80
C ALA A 156 15.61 5.26 -17.03
N SER A 157 15.35 4.67 -18.19
CA SER A 157 14.90 5.41 -19.39
C SER A 157 13.40 5.71 -19.42
N GLY A 158 12.66 5.31 -18.38
CA GLY A 158 11.23 5.51 -18.26
C GLY A 158 10.76 5.42 -16.81
N GLU A 159 9.45 5.53 -16.59
CA GLU A 159 8.87 5.47 -15.25
C GLU A 159 9.04 4.08 -14.63
N VAL A 160 9.39 4.07 -13.35
CA VAL A 160 9.51 2.87 -12.53
C VAL A 160 8.64 3.05 -11.30
N ALA A 161 7.80 2.07 -11.01
CA ALA A 161 7.05 1.99 -9.76
C ALA A 161 7.42 0.73 -9.01
N LEU A 162 7.66 0.87 -7.70
CA LEU A 162 8.03 -0.21 -6.80
C LEU A 162 7.08 -0.22 -5.61
N THR A 163 6.57 -1.41 -5.30
CA THR A 163 5.94 -1.73 -4.02
C THR A 163 6.52 -3.04 -3.52
N ALA A 164 7.07 -3.04 -2.31
CA ALA A 164 7.55 -4.24 -1.65
C ALA A 164 7.11 -4.24 -0.19
N ALA A 165 6.64 -5.37 0.31
CA ALA A 165 6.16 -5.47 1.66
C ALA A 165 6.27 -6.89 2.18
N GLY A 166 6.23 -7.05 3.49
CA GLY A 166 6.13 -8.35 4.12
C GLY A 166 5.56 -8.27 5.52
N GLY A 167 4.98 -9.37 5.97
CA GLY A 167 4.27 -9.45 7.23
C GLY A 167 4.27 -10.85 7.82
N LEU A 168 4.33 -10.90 9.14
CA LEU A 168 4.02 -12.07 9.94
C LEU A 168 2.52 -12.04 10.23
N ARG A 169 1.72 -12.60 9.33
CA ARG A 169 0.26 -12.59 9.44
C ARG A 169 -0.26 -13.86 10.10
N GLU A 170 -1.37 -13.73 10.81
CA GLU A 170 -2.02 -14.87 11.45
C GLU A 170 -2.86 -15.63 10.43
N LEU A 171 -2.77 -16.95 10.46
CA LEU A 171 -3.57 -17.81 9.62
C LEU A 171 -4.88 -18.18 10.31
N PRO A 172 -5.98 -18.26 9.54
CA PRO A 172 -7.25 -18.71 10.07
C PRO A 172 -7.22 -20.19 10.49
N GLY A 173 -7.59 -20.49 11.73
CA GLY A 173 -7.65 -21.87 12.23
C GLY A 173 -7.24 -22.02 13.70
N LEU A 174 -6.54 -23.13 14.01
CA LEU A 174 -6.00 -23.41 15.34
C LEU A 174 -5.18 -22.21 15.84
N ALA A 175 -5.40 -21.84 17.11
CA ALA A 175 -4.77 -20.71 17.76
C ALA A 175 -3.24 -20.70 17.54
N ASP A 176 -2.69 -19.51 17.26
CA ASP A 176 -1.26 -19.19 17.14
C ASP A 176 -0.51 -19.73 15.90
N THR A 177 -1.19 -19.94 14.78
CA THR A 177 -0.48 -20.22 13.51
C THR A 177 -0.18 -18.91 12.76
N PHE A 178 1.10 -18.66 12.45
CA PHE A 178 1.54 -17.49 11.70
C PHE A 178 2.30 -17.90 10.44
N GLU A 179 2.23 -17.07 9.40
CA GLU A 179 3.02 -17.24 8.19
C GLU A 179 3.80 -15.97 7.81
N ASN A 180 4.95 -16.22 7.20
CA ASN A 180 5.80 -15.21 6.59
C ASN A 180 5.34 -15.00 5.14
N ALA A 181 4.61 -13.91 4.92
CA ALA A 181 4.20 -13.47 3.59
C ALA A 181 5.00 -12.23 3.19
N ALA A 182 5.43 -12.17 1.93
CA ALA A 182 6.08 -11.00 1.37
C ALA A 182 5.89 -10.96 -0.14
N LEU A 183 6.02 -9.76 -0.70
CA LEU A 183 5.97 -9.54 -2.14
C LEU A 183 6.91 -8.43 -2.58
N VAL A 184 7.24 -8.46 -3.87
CA VAL A 184 7.85 -7.36 -4.60
C VAL A 184 7.10 -7.20 -5.92
N GLY A 185 6.59 -6.01 -6.19
CA GLY A 185 5.96 -5.62 -7.44
C GLY A 185 6.72 -4.46 -8.07
N ILE A 186 7.16 -4.64 -9.32
CA ILE A 186 7.90 -3.62 -10.08
C ILE A 186 7.18 -3.38 -11.40
N HIS A 187 6.88 -2.12 -11.71
CA HIS A 187 6.42 -1.72 -13.03
C HIS A 187 7.54 -1.00 -13.77
N TYR A 188 7.81 -1.42 -15.01
CA TYR A 188 8.76 -0.74 -15.89
C TYR A 188 8.44 -1.01 -17.36
N SER A 189 8.47 0.04 -18.18
CA SER A 189 8.18 -0.06 -19.62
C SER A 189 6.83 -0.74 -19.93
N GLY A 190 5.81 -0.44 -19.13
CA GLY A 190 4.46 -1.00 -19.27
C GLY A 190 4.28 -2.44 -18.80
N LYS A 191 5.35 -3.09 -18.33
CA LYS A 191 5.32 -4.46 -17.79
C LYS A 191 5.29 -4.47 -16.27
N PHE A 192 4.59 -5.44 -15.72
CA PHE A 192 4.55 -5.75 -14.30
C PHE A 192 5.37 -7.01 -14.00
N TYR A 193 6.33 -6.85 -13.10
CA TYR A 193 7.19 -7.92 -12.59
C TYR A 193 6.77 -8.22 -11.15
N GLU A 194 6.08 -9.34 -10.97
CA GLU A 194 5.56 -9.78 -9.68
C GLU A 194 6.41 -10.89 -9.08
N PHE A 195 6.74 -10.75 -7.79
CA PHE A 195 7.40 -11.76 -6.99
C PHE A 195 6.58 -11.98 -5.72
N VAL A 196 5.92 -13.12 -5.66
CA VAL A 196 4.93 -13.49 -4.65
C VAL A 196 5.05 -14.99 -4.35
N PRO A 197 4.54 -15.49 -3.20
CA PRO A 197 4.78 -16.87 -2.77
C PRO A 197 4.30 -17.99 -3.71
N TRP A 198 3.42 -17.68 -4.68
CA TRP A 198 2.93 -18.65 -5.67
C TRP A 198 3.73 -18.67 -6.98
N ASN A 199 4.50 -17.62 -7.29
CA ASN A 199 5.30 -17.54 -8.54
C ASN A 199 6.82 -17.39 -8.29
N GLY A 200 7.24 -17.21 -7.05
CA GLY A 200 8.62 -16.93 -6.70
C GLY A 200 8.89 -17.04 -5.21
N VAL A 201 10.06 -16.54 -4.83
CA VAL A 201 10.57 -16.53 -3.47
C VAL A 201 11.03 -15.12 -3.14
N VAL A 202 10.65 -14.62 -1.96
CA VAL A 202 11.14 -13.34 -1.43
C VAL A 202 11.85 -13.61 -0.11
N ASN A 203 13.05 -13.06 0.05
CA ASN A 203 13.83 -13.06 1.28
C ASN A 203 14.01 -11.61 1.74
N TRP A 204 14.17 -11.42 3.04
CA TRP A 204 14.40 -10.11 3.61
C TRP A 204 15.30 -10.15 4.83
N GLU A 205 15.92 -9.00 5.07
CA GLU A 205 16.67 -8.65 6.27
C GLU A 205 16.33 -7.20 6.63
N ILE A 206 15.48 -7.02 7.65
CA ILE A 206 14.95 -5.71 8.04
C ILE A 206 15.42 -5.39 9.46
N ALA A 207 16.14 -4.28 9.64
CA ALA A 207 16.56 -3.82 10.97
C ALA A 207 15.35 -3.29 11.77
N PRO A 208 15.47 -3.14 13.11
CA PRO A 208 14.45 -2.44 13.89
C PRO A 208 14.10 -1.06 13.35
N TRP A 209 15.07 -0.37 12.75
CA TRP A 209 14.89 0.85 11.98
C TRP A 209 16.14 1.12 11.12
N GLY A 210 15.98 1.83 10.00
CA GLY A 210 17.09 2.42 9.25
C GLY A 210 17.68 1.55 8.13
N TYR A 211 17.30 0.27 8.04
CA TYR A 211 17.82 -0.64 7.01
C TYR A 211 16.77 -1.68 6.58
N TRP A 212 16.55 -1.76 5.26
CA TRP A 212 15.69 -2.74 4.60
C TRP A 212 16.49 -3.37 3.46
N GLN A 213 16.69 -4.69 3.52
CA GLN A 213 17.22 -5.46 2.41
C GLN A 213 16.21 -6.53 2.00
N MET A 214 15.97 -6.65 0.71
CA MET A 214 15.15 -7.71 0.15
C MET A 214 15.83 -8.30 -1.08
N SER A 215 15.60 -9.60 -1.29
CA SER A 215 15.91 -10.27 -2.54
C SER A 215 14.72 -11.08 -2.98
N ALA A 216 14.44 -11.09 -4.28
CA ALA A 216 13.37 -11.88 -4.84
C ALA A 216 13.81 -12.58 -6.11
N GLU A 217 13.29 -13.78 -6.36
CA GLU A 217 13.48 -14.47 -7.63
C GLU A 217 12.26 -15.30 -8.01
N ASN A 218 12.01 -15.37 -9.31
CA ASN A 218 11.05 -16.30 -9.91
C ASN A 218 11.77 -17.15 -10.96
N GLU A 219 11.03 -17.80 -11.86
CA GLU A 219 11.62 -18.63 -12.93
C GLU A 219 12.50 -17.85 -13.90
N THR A 220 12.23 -16.55 -14.08
CA THR A 220 12.80 -15.75 -15.20
C THR A 220 13.58 -14.52 -14.76
N HIS A 221 13.43 -14.07 -13.51
CA HIS A 221 14.01 -12.81 -13.02
C HIS A 221 14.56 -12.92 -11.61
N LYS A 222 15.50 -12.04 -11.30
CA LYS A 222 16.03 -11.78 -9.96
C LYS A 222 15.94 -10.30 -9.63
N VAL A 223 15.72 -10.00 -8.35
CA VAL A 223 15.62 -8.65 -7.81
C VAL A 223 16.46 -8.56 -6.53
N GLU A 224 17.17 -7.45 -6.40
CA GLU A 224 17.83 -7.01 -5.18
C GLU A 224 17.35 -5.60 -4.85
N LEU A 225 16.97 -5.40 -3.60
CA LEU A 225 16.53 -4.12 -3.05
C LEU A 225 17.31 -3.85 -1.77
N GLU A 226 17.87 -2.65 -1.68
CA GLU A 226 18.48 -2.15 -0.46
C GLU A 226 17.99 -0.72 -0.23
N ALA A 227 17.45 -0.45 0.95
CA ALA A 227 17.03 0.86 1.36
C ALA A 227 17.54 1.21 2.76
N THR A 228 17.89 2.47 2.96
CA THR A 228 18.38 3.01 4.22
C THR A 228 17.76 4.35 4.51
N THR A 229 17.72 4.74 5.79
CA THR A 229 17.37 6.11 6.17
C THR A 229 18.12 6.53 7.43
N LYS A 230 18.42 7.83 7.50
CA LYS A 230 18.88 8.50 8.72
C LYS A 230 17.76 9.28 9.41
N ASP A 231 16.62 9.42 8.74
CA ASP A 231 15.46 10.09 9.29
C ASP A 231 14.96 9.32 10.52
N PRO A 232 14.62 10.01 11.62
CA PRO A 232 14.12 9.34 12.82
C PRO A 232 12.78 8.66 12.59
N GLY A 233 12.05 8.93 11.50
CA GLY A 233 10.73 8.41 11.19
C GLY A 233 9.62 9.05 12.02
N THR A 234 8.40 8.97 11.50
CA THR A 234 7.19 9.43 12.18
C THR A 234 6.47 8.23 12.78
N THR A 235 6.07 8.32 14.05
CA THR A 235 5.24 7.27 14.67
C THR A 235 3.79 7.48 14.34
N LEU A 236 3.18 6.46 13.73
CA LEU A 236 1.77 6.43 13.34
C LEU A 236 1.00 5.44 14.21
N ARG A 237 -0.30 5.72 14.38
CA ARG A 237 -1.20 4.78 15.05
C ARG A 237 -1.77 3.80 14.03
N ALA A 238 -1.65 2.50 14.32
CA ALA A 238 -2.21 1.42 13.51
C ALA A 238 -3.11 0.51 14.38
N PRO A 239 -4.19 -0.06 13.82
CA PRO A 239 -4.96 -1.10 14.51
C PRO A 239 -4.12 -2.36 14.77
N THR A 240 -3.98 -2.76 16.03
CA THR A 240 -3.36 -4.02 16.47
C THR A 240 -4.39 -4.91 17.17
N LYS A 241 -4.15 -6.23 17.18
CA LYS A 241 -5.06 -7.17 17.86
C LYS A 241 -5.09 -6.95 19.37
N GLU A 242 -3.96 -6.61 19.96
CA GLU A 242 -3.77 -6.58 21.41
C GLU A 242 -4.16 -5.22 22.02
N ALA A 243 -3.91 -4.12 21.31
CA ALA A 243 -4.04 -2.76 21.85
C ALA A 243 -5.00 -1.86 21.06
N GLY A 244 -5.66 -2.39 20.01
CA GLY A 244 -6.48 -1.59 19.12
C GLY A 244 -5.66 -0.53 18.39
N LEU A 245 -6.20 0.68 18.23
CA LEU A 245 -5.49 1.77 17.55
C LEU A 245 -4.33 2.32 18.42
N ALA A 246 -3.12 1.81 18.21
CA ALA A 246 -1.94 2.08 19.04
C ALA A 246 -0.74 2.58 18.22
N PRO A 247 0.23 3.31 18.80
CA PRO A 247 1.46 3.72 18.14
C PRO A 247 2.34 2.49 17.82
N ALA A 248 2.02 1.83 16.72
CA ALA A 248 2.58 0.54 16.33
C ALA A 248 3.18 0.57 14.92
N CYS A 249 3.21 1.73 14.27
CA CYS A 249 3.79 1.92 12.95
C CYS A 249 4.80 3.06 13.00
N LYS A 250 5.86 2.94 12.22
CA LYS A 250 6.87 3.96 12.04
C LYS A 250 7.25 4.05 10.56
N ASP A 251 7.07 5.22 9.96
CA ASP A 251 7.31 5.45 8.54
C ASP A 251 8.21 6.67 8.26
N THR A 252 8.71 6.77 7.03
CA THR A 252 9.40 7.94 6.49
C THR A 252 9.29 7.96 4.98
N CYS A 253 9.38 9.13 4.35
CA CYS A 253 9.54 9.29 2.90
C CYS A 253 10.96 9.76 2.52
N PHE A 254 11.88 9.79 3.48
CA PHE A 254 13.28 10.22 3.32
C PHE A 254 14.22 9.00 3.28
N GLY A 255 13.93 8.06 2.39
CA GLY A 255 14.70 6.84 2.18
C GLY A 255 15.62 6.91 0.97
N ASP A 256 16.88 6.51 1.14
CA ASP A 256 17.78 6.18 0.05
C ASP A 256 17.55 4.71 -0.35
N LEU A 257 17.33 4.44 -1.64
CA LEU A 257 16.98 3.14 -2.17
C LEU A 257 17.82 2.83 -3.41
N ARG A 258 18.27 1.58 -3.53
CA ARG A 258 18.74 0.98 -4.79
C ARG A 258 17.87 -0.21 -5.14
N LEU A 259 17.43 -0.26 -6.40
CA LEU A 259 16.70 -1.37 -6.99
C LEU A 259 17.51 -1.91 -8.17
N ARG A 260 17.82 -3.21 -8.12
CA ARG A 260 18.45 -3.94 -9.22
C ARG A 260 17.56 -5.10 -9.63
N MET A 261 17.29 -5.22 -10.93
CA MET A 261 16.52 -6.32 -11.50
C MET A 261 17.23 -6.87 -12.73
N SER A 262 17.34 -8.18 -12.82
CA SER A 262 17.98 -8.88 -13.93
C SER A 262 17.12 -10.04 -14.43
N GLU A 263 17.41 -10.48 -15.65
CA GLU A 263 16.99 -11.81 -16.10
C GLU A 263 17.69 -12.90 -15.26
N LYS A 264 17.09 -14.07 -15.19
CA LYS A 264 17.66 -15.29 -14.61
C LYS A 264 17.98 -16.26 -15.72
N ARG A 265 19.22 -16.74 -15.77
CA ARG A 265 19.65 -17.74 -16.76
C ARG A 265 19.17 -19.13 -16.37
N HIS A 266 19.20 -20.06 -17.33
CA HIS A 266 18.80 -21.47 -17.11
C HIS A 266 19.61 -22.18 -16.01
N ASP A 267 20.87 -21.79 -15.79
CA ASP A 267 21.73 -22.29 -14.72
C ASP A 267 21.45 -21.61 -13.36
N GLY A 268 20.44 -20.73 -13.29
CA GLY A 268 20.09 -19.95 -12.12
C GLY A 268 21.00 -18.75 -11.86
N SER A 269 22.01 -18.49 -12.69
CA SER A 269 22.89 -17.32 -12.55
C SER A 269 22.24 -16.02 -13.04
N GLU A 270 22.86 -14.90 -12.70
CA GLU A 270 22.39 -13.57 -13.10
C GLU A 270 22.57 -13.36 -14.62
N GLY A 271 21.49 -12.94 -15.27
CA GLY A 271 21.44 -12.65 -16.70
C GLY A 271 21.69 -11.18 -17.00
N LYS A 272 21.00 -10.67 -18.03
CA LYS A 272 21.06 -9.26 -18.42
C LYS A 272 20.40 -8.39 -17.34
N ILE A 273 21.03 -7.26 -17.01
CA ILE A 273 20.43 -6.24 -16.14
C ILE A 273 19.34 -5.49 -16.89
N ILE A 274 18.15 -5.44 -16.29
CA ILE A 274 16.97 -4.72 -16.79
C ILE A 274 16.87 -3.35 -16.11
N LEU A 275 17.09 -3.31 -14.79
CA LEU A 275 17.12 -2.09 -13.97
C LEU A 275 18.31 -2.13 -13.02
N ASP A 276 18.99 -0.98 -12.89
CA ASP A 276 19.90 -0.67 -11.79
C ASP A 276 19.71 0.82 -11.52
N VAL A 277 18.84 1.13 -10.57
CA VAL A 277 18.29 2.46 -10.36
C VAL A 277 18.34 2.83 -8.89
N THR A 278 18.37 4.13 -8.62
CA THR A 278 18.42 4.66 -7.26
C THR A 278 17.36 5.72 -7.02
N SER A 279 17.02 5.94 -5.75
CA SER A 279 16.12 7.00 -5.30
C SER A 279 16.60 7.52 -3.94
N ASN A 280 16.29 8.78 -3.66
CA ASN A 280 16.40 9.39 -2.33
C ASN A 280 15.02 9.82 -1.78
N MET A 281 13.94 9.28 -2.35
CA MET A 281 12.55 9.58 -2.02
C MET A 281 11.75 8.30 -1.75
N ALA A 282 12.42 7.24 -1.30
CA ALA A 282 11.74 6.00 -0.97
C ALA A 282 10.95 6.16 0.34
N ALA A 283 9.72 5.67 0.32
CA ALA A 283 8.91 5.53 1.50
C ALA A 283 9.20 4.19 2.18
N LEU A 284 9.51 4.21 3.48
CA LEU A 284 10.00 3.08 4.25
C LEU A 284 9.21 2.98 5.55
N GLU A 285 8.78 1.77 5.89
CA GLU A 285 7.95 1.53 7.07
C GLU A 285 8.35 0.23 7.78
N VAL A 286 8.26 0.26 9.11
CA VAL A 286 8.15 -0.93 9.94
C VAL A 286 6.97 -0.77 10.89
N GLY A 287 6.34 -1.88 11.24
CA GLY A 287 5.33 -1.85 12.29
C GLY A 287 5.10 -3.18 12.98
N GLY A 288 4.20 -3.13 13.95
CA GLY A 288 3.93 -4.21 14.88
C GLY A 288 5.09 -4.41 15.83
N GLY A 289 5.36 -5.66 16.20
CA GLY A 289 6.52 -5.98 16.99
C GLY A 289 6.43 -7.29 17.78
N PRO A 290 7.38 -7.50 18.69
CA PRO A 290 8.47 -6.58 19.02
C PRO A 290 9.61 -6.54 17.96
N TRP A 291 10.31 -5.39 17.91
CA TRP A 291 11.49 -5.15 17.06
C TRP A 291 12.77 -5.05 17.90
N PHE A 292 13.18 -6.16 18.53
CA PHE A 292 14.41 -6.19 19.33
C PHE A 292 15.67 -6.38 18.50
N ASN A 293 15.56 -7.12 17.41
CA ASN A 293 16.67 -7.51 16.53
C ASN A 293 16.22 -7.42 15.07
N THR A 294 17.20 -7.45 14.18
CA THR A 294 16.98 -7.62 12.73
C THR A 294 16.10 -8.83 12.46
N TRP A 295 15.05 -8.62 11.66
CA TRP A 295 14.17 -9.68 11.19
C TRP A 295 14.67 -10.20 9.85
N LYS A 296 15.21 -11.42 9.87
CA LYS A 296 15.52 -12.18 8.65
C LYS A 296 14.39 -13.16 8.38
N GLY A 297 13.95 -13.22 7.13
CA GLY A 297 12.87 -14.10 6.76
C GLY A 297 12.88 -14.46 5.29
N LYS A 298 12.04 -15.44 4.97
CA LYS A 298 11.79 -15.94 3.62
C LYS A 298 10.31 -16.27 3.53
N THR A 299 9.70 -16.02 2.38
CA THR A 299 8.33 -16.42 2.10
C THR A 299 8.15 -17.91 2.32
N SER A 300 7.15 -18.28 3.13
CA SER A 300 6.73 -19.66 3.33
C SER A 300 5.34 -19.84 2.75
N THR A 301 5.18 -20.73 1.77
CA THR A 301 3.85 -21.14 1.29
C THR A 301 3.50 -22.45 1.99
N PRO A 302 2.50 -22.50 2.88
CA PRO A 302 2.06 -23.76 3.46
C PRO A 302 1.67 -24.74 2.34
N GLU A 303 2.07 -26.01 2.44
CA GLU A 303 1.89 -27.00 1.35
C GLU A 303 0.41 -27.13 0.92
N ILE A 304 -0.52 -27.01 1.87
CA ILE A 304 -1.98 -27.04 1.63
C ILE A 304 -2.46 -25.84 0.80
N LEU A 305 -1.84 -24.66 0.97
CA LEU A 305 -2.14 -23.45 0.20
C LEU A 305 -1.49 -23.49 -1.18
N SER A 306 -0.32 -24.12 -1.33
CA SER A 306 0.39 -24.22 -2.61
C SER A 306 -0.40 -25.00 -3.69
N GLN A 307 -1.21 -25.99 -3.28
CA GLN A 307 -2.07 -26.75 -4.19
C GLN A 307 -3.32 -25.94 -4.59
N ALA A 308 -3.91 -25.17 -3.66
CA ALA A 308 -5.09 -24.34 -3.94
C ALA A 308 -4.75 -23.07 -4.74
N LEU A 309 -3.58 -22.45 -4.52
CA LEU A 309 -3.13 -21.24 -5.20
C LEU A 309 -2.74 -21.45 -6.67
N ARG A 310 -2.41 -22.68 -7.07
CA ARG A 310 -2.03 -23.05 -8.44
C ARG A 310 -3.21 -23.42 -9.33
N VAL A 311 -4.41 -23.57 -8.76
CA VAL A 311 -5.63 -23.81 -9.54
C VAL A 311 -6.24 -22.45 -9.85
N PRO A 312 -6.39 -22.07 -11.14
CA PRO A 312 -7.13 -20.88 -11.51
C PRO A 312 -8.59 -21.10 -11.13
N VAL A 313 -9.00 -20.60 -9.97
CA VAL A 313 -10.38 -20.58 -9.56
C VAL A 313 -11.02 -19.35 -10.19
N ASP A 314 -12.09 -19.54 -10.97
CA ASP A 314 -12.93 -18.45 -11.44
C ASP A 314 -13.71 -17.86 -10.25
N VAL A 315 -13.06 -16.94 -9.57
CA VAL A 315 -13.55 -16.32 -8.35
C VAL A 315 -14.75 -15.42 -8.66
N GLU A 316 -14.81 -14.81 -9.85
CA GLU A 316 -15.96 -14.03 -10.31
C GLU A 316 -17.18 -14.92 -10.57
N GLY A 317 -16.98 -16.09 -11.19
CA GLY A 317 -18.02 -17.10 -11.40
C GLY A 317 -18.56 -17.67 -10.10
N ILE A 318 -17.69 -18.04 -9.15
CA ILE A 318 -18.10 -18.66 -7.87
C ILE A 318 -18.75 -17.63 -6.93
N LEU A 319 -18.18 -16.42 -6.81
CA LEU A 319 -18.76 -15.35 -5.99
C LEU A 319 -19.96 -14.65 -6.67
N GLY A 320 -20.25 -14.95 -7.93
CA GLY A 320 -21.46 -14.51 -8.65
C GLY A 320 -22.73 -15.24 -8.20
N PHE A 321 -22.61 -16.47 -7.68
CA PHE A 321 -23.76 -17.28 -7.24
C PHE A 321 -24.12 -17.10 -5.76
N VAL A 322 -23.27 -16.48 -4.95
CA VAL A 322 -23.53 -16.26 -3.51
C VAL A 322 -23.15 -14.82 -3.10
N PRO A 323 -24.09 -13.85 -3.17
CA PRO A 323 -23.84 -12.43 -2.89
C PRO A 323 -23.35 -12.10 -1.48
N ILE A 324 -23.43 -13.06 -0.56
CA ILE A 324 -23.15 -12.89 0.88
C ILE A 324 -21.67 -13.14 1.22
N ILE A 325 -20.87 -13.70 0.30
CA ILE A 325 -19.47 -14.12 0.60
C ILE A 325 -18.41 -13.16 0.05
N ARG A 326 -18.77 -12.15 -0.77
CA ARG A 326 -17.80 -11.13 -1.20
C ARG A 326 -17.45 -10.20 -0.03
N PRO A 327 -16.18 -10.12 0.41
CA PRO A 327 -15.78 -9.08 1.35
C PRO A 327 -16.02 -7.72 0.69
N PRO A 328 -16.37 -6.68 1.47
CA PRO A 328 -16.45 -5.33 0.94
C PRO A 328 -15.11 -4.88 0.36
N GLY A 329 -15.07 -4.59 -0.95
CA GLY A 329 -13.91 -3.93 -1.59
C GLY A 329 -12.96 -4.81 -2.39
N LEU A 330 -13.46 -5.89 -3.01
CA LEU A 330 -12.80 -6.62 -4.09
C LEU A 330 -13.58 -6.56 -5.39
#